data_AF-A0AAV7PSC4-F1
#
_entry.id   AF-A0AAV7PSC4-F1
#
_cell.length_a   1.000
_cell.length_b   1.000
_cell.length_c   1.000
_cell.angle_alpha   90.00
_cell.angle_beta   90.00
_cell.angle_gamma   90.00
#
_symmetry.space_group_name_H-M   'P 1'
#
loop_
_entity.id
_entity.type
_entity.pdbx_description
1 polymer ?
#
loop_
_entity_poly.entity_id
_entity_poly.type
_entity_poly.pdbx_seq_one_letter_code
_entity_poly.pdbx_strand_id
1 'polypeptide(L)'
;MSEPVNVCNLPALQGPCKAYEPKWAYNSLTKQCQSFIYGGCGGNENNFESKEICEDMCPFPKNQHCKICKPRQKMVTSFCKSDFVILGRITELTEDQDSGHALVTVQEVLKDEKMGLKYLGQESLEITLLNMDWNCPCPNVTTLVGELIIMGDVHNGMAVIQPNSFVSFTTVRRVKKLREVIHKKTCELLKDFLGLQKK
;
A
#
# COMPACT_ATOMS: atom_id res chain seq x y z
N MET A 1 -33.07 -33.91 4.70
CA MET A 1 -31.82 -33.42 4.08
C MET A 1 -31.84 -31.90 4.18
N SER A 2 -31.10 -31.31 5.12
CA SER A 2 -30.99 -29.85 5.25
C SER A 2 -29.95 -29.37 4.26
N GLU A 3 -30.33 -28.48 3.34
CA GLU A 3 -29.35 -27.75 2.54
C GLU A 3 -28.37 -27.00 3.47
N PRO A 4 -27.08 -26.95 3.14
CA PRO A 4 -26.13 -26.17 3.92
C PRO A 4 -26.57 -24.70 3.86
N VAL A 5 -26.92 -24.13 5.01
CA VAL A 5 -27.21 -22.70 5.13
C VAL A 5 -25.95 -21.96 4.69
N ASN A 6 -26.06 -21.19 3.60
CA ASN A 6 -24.95 -20.39 3.14
C ASN A 6 -24.77 -19.22 4.13
N VAL A 7 -23.80 -19.36 5.03
CA VAL A 7 -23.45 -18.39 6.07
C VAL A 7 -23.37 -16.96 5.52
N CYS A 8 -22.87 -16.81 4.30
CA CYS A 8 -22.64 -15.53 3.63
C CYS A 8 -23.92 -14.83 3.14
N ASN A 9 -25.07 -15.48 3.24
CA ASN A 9 -26.36 -14.86 2.95
C ASN A 9 -27.11 -14.44 4.22
N LEU A 10 -26.57 -14.72 5.41
CA LEU A 10 -27.18 -14.31 6.67
C LEU A 10 -26.90 -12.83 6.94
N PRO A 11 -27.80 -12.10 7.63
CA PRO A 11 -27.54 -10.72 8.01
C PRO A 11 -26.50 -10.63 9.14
N ALA A 12 -25.74 -9.53 9.20
CA ALA A 12 -24.95 -9.21 10.38
C ALA A 12 -25.88 -9.04 11.59
N LEU A 13 -25.68 -9.82 12.66
CA LEU A 13 -26.59 -9.85 13.81
C LEU A 13 -25.84 -9.61 15.11
N GLN A 14 -26.03 -8.42 15.69
CA GLN A 14 -25.42 -8.04 16.98
C GLN A 14 -25.87 -8.94 18.14
N GLY A 15 -27.10 -9.43 18.12
CA GLY A 15 -27.67 -10.18 19.25
C GLY A 15 -28.11 -9.27 20.41
N PRO A 16 -28.78 -9.84 21.43
CA PRO A 16 -29.43 -9.05 22.50
C PRO A 16 -28.48 -8.61 23.62
N CYS A 17 -27.29 -9.22 23.71
CA CYS A 17 -26.31 -8.85 24.72
C CYS A 17 -25.60 -7.52 24.38
N LYS A 18 -24.94 -6.92 25.38
CA LYS A 18 -24.36 -5.57 25.29
C LYS A 18 -22.82 -5.56 25.42
N ALA A 19 -22.16 -6.66 25.10
CA ALA A 19 -20.71 -6.65 24.93
C ALA A 19 -20.33 -5.82 23.70
N TYR A 20 -19.10 -5.32 23.70
CA TYR A 20 -18.52 -4.60 22.56
C TYR A 20 -17.45 -5.48 21.94
N GLU A 21 -17.87 -6.38 21.04
CA GLU A 21 -16.95 -7.28 20.34
C GLU A 21 -16.91 -6.90 18.85
N PRO A 22 -15.85 -6.23 18.37
CA PRO A 22 -15.66 -6.00 16.95
C PRO A 22 -15.51 -7.34 16.22
N LYS A 23 -16.39 -7.59 15.26
CA LYS A 23 -16.42 -8.78 14.42
C LYS A 23 -16.63 -8.39 12.97
N TRP A 24 -16.48 -9.34 12.06
CA TRP A 24 -16.66 -9.15 10.62
C TRP A 24 -17.84 -9.98 10.11
N ALA A 25 -18.64 -9.41 9.22
CA ALA A 25 -19.75 -10.09 8.57
C ALA A 25 -19.72 -9.79 7.07
N TYR A 26 -20.03 -10.80 6.24
CA TYR A 26 -20.14 -10.62 4.81
C TYR A 26 -21.48 -9.98 4.44
N ASN A 27 -21.42 -8.88 3.69
CA ASN A 27 -22.57 -8.20 3.16
C ASN A 27 -22.78 -8.62 1.70
N SER A 28 -23.83 -9.40 1.43
CA SER A 28 -24.14 -9.93 0.10
C SER A 28 -24.54 -8.86 -0.92
N LEU A 29 -25.01 -7.68 -0.47
CA LEU A 29 -25.36 -6.55 -1.33
C LEU A 29 -24.11 -5.84 -1.84
N THR A 30 -23.14 -5.58 -0.96
CA THR A 30 -21.87 -4.92 -1.33
C THR A 30 -20.79 -5.90 -1.79
N LYS A 31 -21.01 -7.19 -1.55
CA LYS A 31 -20.04 -8.29 -1.78
C LYS A 31 -18.72 -8.09 -1.03
N GLN A 32 -18.79 -7.53 0.18
CA GLN A 32 -17.64 -7.20 1.01
C GLN A 32 -17.84 -7.66 2.44
N CYS A 33 -16.74 -8.01 3.11
CA CYS A 33 -16.71 -8.19 4.55
C CYS A 33 -16.65 -6.83 5.26
N GLN A 34 -17.61 -6.57 6.14
CA GLN A 34 -17.75 -5.30 6.87
C GLN A 34 -17.65 -5.56 8.37
N SER A 35 -17.02 -4.65 9.09
CA SER A 35 -16.97 -4.73 10.55
C SER A 35 -18.31 -4.37 11.16
N PHE A 36 -18.70 -5.07 12.22
CA PHE A 36 -19.88 -4.78 13.02
C PHE A 36 -19.61 -5.10 14.49
N ILE A 37 -20.45 -4.60 15.39
CA ILE A 37 -20.36 -4.91 16.81
C ILE A 37 -21.25 -6.09 17.13
N TYR A 38 -20.65 -7.17 17.61
CA TYR A 38 -21.35 -8.30 18.20
C TYR A 38 -21.53 -8.08 19.71
N GLY A 39 -22.74 -8.37 20.18
CA GLY A 39 -23.17 -8.16 21.56
C GLY A 39 -22.65 -9.22 22.53
N GLY A 40 -21.94 -10.25 22.07
CA GLY A 40 -21.37 -11.33 22.90
C GLY A 40 -22.32 -12.49 23.18
N CYS A 41 -23.57 -12.45 22.70
CA CYS A 41 -24.47 -13.61 22.75
C CYS A 41 -25.53 -13.58 21.64
N GLY A 42 -26.06 -14.75 21.29
CA GLY A 42 -27.01 -14.91 20.21
C GLY A 42 -26.33 -14.77 18.84
N GLY A 43 -26.95 -14.05 17.91
CA GLY A 43 -26.37 -13.86 16.58
C GLY A 43 -26.59 -15.05 15.65
N ASN A 44 -25.80 -15.09 14.59
CA ASN A 44 -25.77 -16.17 13.61
C ASN A 44 -24.32 -16.39 13.12
N GLU A 45 -24.12 -17.33 12.19
CA GLU A 45 -22.79 -17.74 11.74
C GLU A 45 -22.08 -16.72 10.84
N ASN A 46 -22.75 -15.66 10.35
CA ASN A 46 -22.10 -14.57 9.61
C ASN A 46 -21.42 -13.60 10.60
N ASN A 47 -20.47 -14.16 11.34
CA ASN A 47 -19.77 -13.53 12.45
C ASN A 47 -18.36 -14.13 12.53
N PHE A 48 -17.39 -13.41 11.99
CA PHE A 48 -16.00 -13.83 11.85
C PHE A 48 -15.08 -12.97 12.72
N GLU A 49 -13.99 -13.57 13.20
CA GLU A 49 -13.05 -12.89 14.10
C GLU A 49 -12.17 -11.88 13.38
N SER A 50 -11.88 -12.10 12.10
CA SER A 50 -11.08 -11.21 11.28
C SER A 50 -11.68 -11.05 9.88
N LYS A 51 -11.25 -9.99 9.18
CA LYS A 51 -11.65 -9.71 7.81
C LYS A 51 -11.24 -10.86 6.89
N GLU A 52 -10.01 -11.35 7.06
CA GLU A 52 -9.43 -12.43 6.25
C GLU A 52 -10.24 -13.71 6.36
N ILE A 53 -10.67 -14.10 7.57
CA ILE A 53 -11.50 -15.29 7.78
C ILE A 53 -12.85 -15.13 7.08
N CYS A 54 -13.46 -13.95 7.16
CA CYS A 54 -14.70 -13.65 6.46
C CYS A 54 -14.54 -13.77 4.93
N GLU A 55 -13.47 -13.21 4.38
CA GLU A 55 -13.18 -13.24 2.94
C GLU A 55 -12.77 -14.65 2.46
N ASP A 56 -12.22 -15.47 3.35
CA ASP A 56 -11.92 -16.88 3.10
C ASP A 56 -13.17 -17.75 3.03
N MET A 57 -14.13 -17.50 3.91
CA MET A 57 -15.34 -18.30 4.06
C MET A 57 -16.45 -17.89 3.07
N CYS A 58 -16.44 -16.63 2.62
CA CYS A 58 -17.49 -16.08 1.79
C CYS A 58 -17.06 -15.75 0.35
N PRO A 59 -18.01 -15.53 -0.58
CA PRO A 59 -17.74 -15.14 -1.96
C PRO A 59 -17.16 -13.73 -2.08
N PHE A 60 -16.01 -13.49 -1.47
CA PHE A 60 -15.22 -12.30 -1.71
C PHE A 60 -14.46 -12.48 -3.03
N PRO A 61 -14.44 -11.49 -3.93
CA PRO A 61 -13.64 -11.56 -5.15
C PRO A 61 -12.15 -11.54 -4.79
N LYS A 62 -11.60 -12.70 -4.39
CA LYS A 62 -10.17 -12.93 -4.30
C LYS A 62 -9.58 -12.90 -5.70
N ASN A 63 -9.16 -11.71 -6.13
CA ASN A 63 -8.19 -11.50 -7.21
C ASN A 63 -8.33 -12.38 -8.46
N GLN A 64 -9.51 -12.49 -9.06
CA GLN A 64 -9.60 -13.07 -10.40
C GLN A 64 -9.33 -12.06 -11.53
N HIS A 65 -9.25 -10.75 -11.23
CA HIS A 65 -8.98 -9.72 -12.24
C HIS A 65 -8.06 -8.57 -11.81
N CYS A 66 -7.21 -8.71 -10.79
CA CYS A 66 -6.14 -7.72 -10.63
C CYS A 66 -5.16 -7.85 -11.79
N LYS A 67 -5.03 -6.79 -12.60
CA LYS A 67 -3.95 -6.71 -13.58
C LYS A 67 -2.63 -6.75 -12.82
N ILE A 68 -1.64 -7.46 -13.37
CA ILE A 68 -0.28 -7.48 -12.82
C ILE A 68 0.16 -6.03 -12.56
N CYS A 69 0.45 -5.70 -11.29
CA CYS A 69 0.95 -4.39 -10.93
C CYS A 69 2.33 -4.19 -11.56
N LYS A 70 2.38 -3.36 -12.60
CA LYS A 70 3.61 -2.92 -13.26
C LYS A 70 3.75 -1.43 -13.01
N PRO A 71 4.97 -0.93 -12.72
CA PRO A 71 5.19 0.50 -12.58
C PRO A 71 4.67 1.24 -13.83
N ARG A 72 3.71 2.16 -13.62
CA ARG A 72 3.05 2.87 -14.72
C ARG A 72 4.01 3.78 -15.50
N GLN A 73 5.06 4.26 -14.84
CA GLN A 73 6.06 5.17 -15.41
C GLN A 73 7.43 4.51 -15.56
N LYS A 74 8.24 5.00 -16.51
CA LYS A 74 9.62 4.53 -16.71
C LYS A 74 10.47 4.96 -15.51
N MET A 75 11.39 4.09 -15.09
CA MET A 75 12.27 4.30 -13.93
C MET A 75 12.96 5.68 -13.91
N VAL A 76 13.55 6.12 -15.02
CA VAL A 76 14.26 7.42 -15.08
C VAL A 76 13.29 8.59 -14.96
N THR A 77 12.12 8.51 -15.60
CA THR A 77 11.12 9.56 -15.51
C THR A 77 10.52 9.64 -14.10
N SER A 78 10.27 8.49 -13.46
CA SER A 78 9.83 8.44 -12.07
C SER A 78 10.88 9.03 -11.13
N PHE A 79 12.16 8.67 -11.32
CA PHE A 79 13.26 9.20 -10.52
C PHE A 79 13.34 10.72 -10.59
N CYS A 80 13.21 11.30 -11.80
CA CYS A 80 13.31 12.75 -11.95
C CYS A 80 12.09 13.50 -11.42
N LYS A 81 10.90 12.88 -11.42
CA LYS A 81 9.65 13.49 -10.93
C LYS A 81 9.45 13.40 -9.43
N SER A 82 9.93 12.33 -8.79
CA SER A 82 9.70 12.05 -7.37
C SER A 82 10.51 12.99 -6.49
N ASP A 83 9.98 13.41 -5.34
CA ASP A 83 10.69 14.27 -4.38
C ASP A 83 11.80 13.53 -3.63
N PHE A 84 11.60 12.23 -3.36
CA PHE A 84 12.61 11.38 -2.74
C PHE A 84 12.74 10.04 -3.47
N VAL A 85 13.94 9.46 -3.39
CA VAL A 85 14.24 8.10 -3.86
C VAL A 85 15.14 7.43 -2.84
N ILE A 86 14.65 6.33 -2.28
CA ILE A 86 15.37 5.54 -1.29
C ILE A 86 15.48 4.08 -1.73
N LEU A 87 16.51 3.42 -1.22
CA LEU A 87 16.64 1.99 -1.17
C LEU A 87 16.35 1.54 0.25
N GLY A 88 15.47 0.56 0.43
CA GLY A 88 15.05 0.16 1.77
C GLY A 88 14.30 -1.16 1.82
N ARG A 89 13.97 -1.60 3.03
CA ARG A 89 13.16 -2.80 3.28
C ARG A 89 11.94 -2.42 4.09
N ILE A 90 10.77 -2.89 3.69
CA ILE A 90 9.55 -2.70 4.47
C ILE A 90 9.61 -3.63 5.67
N THR A 91 9.45 -3.07 6.87
CA THR A 91 9.41 -3.83 8.13
C THR A 91 8.00 -4.07 8.59
N GLU A 92 7.11 -3.10 8.37
CA GLU A 92 5.72 -3.15 8.79
C GLU A 92 4.85 -2.49 7.73
N LEU A 93 3.65 -3.02 7.54
CA LEU A 93 2.62 -2.46 6.69
C LEU A 93 1.31 -2.55 7.46
N THR A 94 0.71 -1.39 7.73
CA THR A 94 -0.62 -1.30 8.33
C THR A 94 -1.59 -0.74 7.29
N GLU A 95 -2.79 -1.31 7.28
CA GLU A 95 -3.89 -0.88 6.41
C GLU A 95 -5.04 -0.41 7.29
N ASP A 96 -5.44 0.85 7.10
CA ASP A 96 -6.63 1.45 7.69
C ASP A 96 -7.69 1.64 6.60
N GLN A 97 -8.91 2.01 6.99
CA GLN A 97 -10.11 2.03 6.13
C GLN A 97 -9.90 2.75 4.78
N ASP A 98 -9.11 3.84 4.73
CA ASP A 98 -8.85 4.63 3.52
C ASP A 98 -7.35 4.96 3.26
N SER A 99 -6.45 4.54 4.15
CA SER A 99 -5.01 4.86 4.11
C SER A 99 -4.19 3.71 4.63
N GLY A 100 -2.89 3.71 4.39
CA GLY A 100 -2.00 2.73 4.99
C GLY A 100 -0.69 3.36 5.35
N HIS A 101 0.04 2.72 6.26
CA HIS A 101 1.33 3.19 6.71
C HIS A 101 2.34 2.06 6.51
N ALA A 102 3.44 2.36 5.83
CA ALA A 102 4.56 1.45 5.68
C ALA A 102 5.73 1.98 6.50
N LEU A 103 6.25 1.15 7.39
CA LEU A 103 7.52 1.42 8.05
C LEU A 103 8.64 0.83 7.20
N VAL A 104 9.61 1.65 6.82
CA VAL A 104 10.71 1.25 5.93
C VAL A 104 12.04 1.50 6.59
N THR A 105 12.84 0.44 6.75
CA THR A 105 14.27 0.59 7.07
C THR A 105 15.01 1.12 5.85
N VAL A 106 15.48 2.37 5.92
CA VAL A 106 16.21 3.03 4.84
C VAL A 106 17.65 2.53 4.83
N GLN A 107 18.09 1.94 3.71
CA GLN A 107 19.47 1.50 3.50
C GLN A 107 20.31 2.59 2.82
N GLU A 108 19.73 3.29 1.84
CA GLU A 108 20.41 4.36 1.12
C GLU A 108 19.41 5.40 0.62
N VAL A 109 19.79 6.68 0.68
CA VAL A 109 19.04 7.79 0.09
C VAL A 109 19.71 8.22 -1.21
N LEU A 110 19.09 7.91 -2.35
CA LEU A 110 19.59 8.29 -3.68
C LEU A 110 19.18 9.71 -4.06
N LYS A 111 18.00 10.15 -3.63
CA LYS A 111 17.44 11.48 -3.89
C LYS A 111 16.62 11.93 -2.69
N ASP A 112 16.77 13.19 -2.31
CA ASP A 112 16.01 13.84 -1.24
C ASP A 112 16.02 15.35 -1.50
N GLU A 113 14.88 15.89 -1.91
CA GLU A 113 14.74 17.33 -2.23
C GLU A 113 14.10 18.13 -1.09
N LYS A 114 13.30 17.50 -0.22
CA LYS A 114 12.37 18.22 0.68
C LYS A 114 12.39 17.78 2.14
N MET A 115 12.92 16.60 2.46
CA MET A 115 12.78 16.00 3.81
C MET A 115 14.07 15.99 4.64
N GLY A 116 15.24 16.12 4.02
CA GLY A 116 16.50 16.01 4.76
C GLY A 116 16.76 14.60 5.28
N LEU A 117 16.24 13.57 4.58
CA LEU A 117 16.38 12.15 4.88
C LEU A 117 17.83 11.70 5.10
N LYS A 118 18.81 12.40 4.53
CA LYS A 118 20.23 12.10 4.73
C LYS A 118 20.72 12.36 6.15
N TYR A 119 19.99 13.15 6.94
CA TYR A 119 20.33 13.50 8.31
C TYR A 119 19.57 12.66 9.35
N LEU A 120 18.67 11.77 8.92
CA LEU A 120 17.82 10.93 9.76
C LEU A 120 18.52 9.73 10.43
N GLY A 121 19.86 9.61 10.31
CA GLY A 121 20.66 8.73 11.16
C GLY A 121 20.11 7.31 11.39
N GLN A 122 19.98 6.49 10.33
CA GLN A 122 19.59 5.08 10.43
C GLN A 122 18.26 4.81 11.18
N GLU A 123 17.28 5.72 11.07
CA GLU A 123 15.93 5.49 11.55
C GLU A 123 15.01 4.90 10.46
N SER A 124 14.00 4.15 10.89
CA SER A 124 12.92 3.70 10.01
C SER A 124 12.08 4.89 9.56
N LEU A 125 11.85 5.00 8.25
CA LEU A 125 10.98 6.01 7.66
C LEU A 125 9.55 5.51 7.63
N GLU A 126 8.63 6.26 8.23
CA GLU A 126 7.20 6.04 8.06
C GLU A 126 6.74 6.67 6.73
N ILE A 127 6.06 5.88 5.91
CA ILE A 127 5.54 6.29 4.60
C ILE A 127 4.03 6.08 4.58
N THR A 128 3.29 7.13 4.27
CA THR A 128 1.82 7.07 4.11
C THR A 128 1.46 6.66 2.68
N LEU A 129 0.61 5.63 2.55
CA LEU A 129 0.00 5.20 1.30
C LEU A 129 -1.34 5.93 1.13
N LEU A 130 -1.43 6.79 0.12
CA LEU A 130 -2.64 7.57 -0.17
C LEU A 130 -3.31 7.10 -1.46
N ASN A 131 -4.65 7.09 -1.45
CA ASN A 131 -5.49 6.75 -2.61
C ASN A 131 -5.20 5.35 -3.19
N MET A 132 -4.77 4.41 -2.35
CA MET A 132 -4.52 3.03 -2.76
C MET A 132 -5.84 2.27 -2.86
N ASP A 133 -6.01 1.50 -3.93
CA ASP A 133 -7.06 0.49 -3.99
C ASP A 133 -6.57 -0.75 -3.25
N TRP A 134 -6.99 -0.91 -2.00
CA TRP A 134 -6.60 -2.05 -1.16
C TRP A 134 -7.15 -3.40 -1.67
N ASN A 135 -8.09 -3.41 -2.63
CA ASN A 135 -8.49 -4.65 -3.30
C ASN A 135 -7.44 -5.11 -4.32
N CYS A 136 -6.73 -4.17 -4.96
CA CYS A 136 -5.64 -4.44 -5.90
C CYS A 136 -4.49 -3.42 -5.66
N PRO A 137 -3.74 -3.54 -4.55
CA PRO A 137 -2.76 -2.53 -4.18
C PRO A 137 -1.65 -2.44 -5.23
N CYS A 138 -1.40 -1.22 -5.73
CA CYS A 138 -0.36 -0.97 -6.71
C CYS A 138 0.15 0.47 -6.56
N PRO A 139 1.46 0.72 -6.39
CA PRO A 139 2.59 -0.23 -6.39
C PRO A 139 2.53 -1.38 -5.38
N ASN A 140 3.16 -2.52 -5.73
CA ASN A 140 3.33 -3.66 -4.80
C ASN A 140 4.28 -3.25 -3.66
N VAL A 141 3.70 -2.83 -2.55
CA VAL A 141 4.36 -2.58 -1.27
C VAL A 141 4.09 -3.83 -0.43
N THR A 142 5.06 -4.73 -0.35
CA THR A 142 4.88 -6.00 0.38
C THR A 142 6.03 -6.20 1.37
N THR A 143 5.74 -6.86 2.49
CA THR A 143 6.73 -7.28 3.49
C THR A 143 7.61 -8.46 3.01
N LEU A 144 7.60 -8.76 1.70
CA LEU A 144 8.39 -9.84 1.13
C LEU A 144 9.89 -9.54 1.26
N VAL A 145 10.67 -10.61 1.49
CA VAL A 145 12.13 -10.54 1.67
C VAL A 145 12.79 -9.96 0.43
N GLY A 146 13.25 -8.71 0.53
CA GLY A 146 13.96 -8.03 -0.54
C GLY A 146 14.14 -6.55 -0.28
N GLU A 147 15.18 -5.96 -0.86
CA GLU A 147 15.37 -4.51 -0.87
C GLU A 147 14.58 -3.92 -2.06
N LEU A 148 13.95 -2.78 -1.82
CA LEU A 148 13.09 -2.08 -2.75
C LEU A 148 13.68 -0.72 -3.11
N ILE A 149 13.49 -0.31 -4.36
CA ILE A 149 13.60 1.06 -4.81
C ILE A 149 12.23 1.70 -4.59
N ILE A 150 12.17 2.72 -3.74
CA ILE A 150 10.94 3.45 -3.43
C ILE A 150 11.14 4.89 -3.89
N MET A 151 10.30 5.33 -4.82
CA MET A 151 10.26 6.70 -5.31
C MET A 151 8.88 7.29 -4.99
N GLY A 152 8.85 8.34 -4.20
CA GLY A 152 7.63 8.96 -3.71
C GLY A 152 7.74 10.48 -3.61
N ASP A 153 6.65 11.07 -3.14
CA ASP A 153 6.46 12.52 -3.05
C ASP A 153 6.36 12.95 -1.59
N VAL A 154 6.65 14.21 -1.32
CA VAL A 154 6.56 14.77 0.04
C VAL A 154 5.35 15.70 0.10
N HIS A 155 4.39 15.36 0.96
CA HIS A 155 3.21 16.18 1.22
C HIS A 155 3.18 16.58 2.68
N ASN A 156 3.16 17.89 2.96
CA ASN A 156 3.12 18.44 4.32
C ASN A 156 4.20 17.87 5.25
N GLY A 157 5.40 17.60 4.71
CA GLY A 157 6.53 17.03 5.48
C GLY A 157 6.48 15.52 5.67
N MET A 158 5.42 14.84 5.20
CA MET A 158 5.29 13.39 5.26
C MET A 158 5.73 12.75 3.94
N ALA A 159 6.41 11.59 4.03
CA ALA A 159 6.72 10.78 2.87
C ALA A 159 5.46 10.04 2.40
N VAL A 160 5.11 10.19 1.12
CA VAL A 160 3.86 9.65 0.56
C VAL A 160 4.13 8.78 -0.66
N ILE A 161 3.41 7.65 -0.73
CA ILE A 161 3.30 6.81 -1.92
C ILE A 161 1.85 6.84 -2.42
N GLN A 162 1.68 6.99 -3.73
CA GLN A 162 0.42 7.01 -4.45
C GLN A 162 0.39 5.92 -5.54
N PRO A 163 -0.76 5.65 -6.19
CA PRO A 163 -0.85 4.60 -7.20
C PRO A 163 0.04 4.76 -8.44
N ASN A 164 0.56 5.97 -8.67
CA ASN A 164 1.46 6.31 -9.77
C ASN A 164 2.95 6.34 -9.34
N SER A 165 3.24 6.21 -8.05
CA SER A 165 4.58 6.16 -7.50
C SER A 165 5.33 4.91 -7.99
N PHE A 166 6.65 4.98 -7.98
CA PHE A 166 7.49 3.88 -8.47
C PHE A 166 8.02 3.08 -7.29
N VAL A 167 7.57 1.84 -7.16
CA VAL A 167 8.16 0.87 -6.23
C VAL A 167 8.52 -0.39 -7.00
N SER A 168 9.73 -0.89 -6.80
CA SER A 168 10.16 -2.14 -7.41
C SER A 168 11.39 -2.73 -6.71
N PHE A 169 11.57 -4.04 -6.78
CA PHE A 169 12.77 -4.70 -6.25
C PHE A 169 14.07 -4.12 -6.82
N THR A 170 15.07 -4.01 -5.94
CA THR A 170 16.42 -3.61 -6.32
C THR A 170 17.09 -4.70 -7.16
N THR A 171 17.88 -4.27 -8.13
CA THR A 171 18.88 -5.12 -8.79
C THR A 171 20.12 -4.28 -9.03
N VAL A 172 21.29 -4.92 -9.09
CA VAL A 172 22.57 -4.24 -9.35
C VAL A 172 22.49 -3.34 -10.59
N ARG A 173 21.82 -3.83 -11.65
CA ARG A 173 21.63 -3.08 -12.90
C ARG A 173 20.78 -1.83 -12.70
N ARG A 174 19.68 -1.94 -11.94
CA ARG A 174 18.76 -0.81 -11.69
C ARG A 174 19.42 0.26 -10.83
N VAL A 175 20.06 -0.15 -9.73
CA VAL A 175 20.78 0.77 -8.84
C VAL A 175 21.91 1.47 -9.59
N LYS A 176 22.72 0.73 -10.37
CA LYS A 176 23.77 1.33 -11.21
C LYS A 176 23.19 2.37 -12.18
N LYS A 177 22.07 2.07 -12.83
CA LYS A 177 21.39 3.01 -13.74
C LYS A 177 20.93 4.27 -13.02
N LEU A 178 20.40 4.16 -11.80
CA LEU A 178 20.00 5.34 -11.02
C LEU A 178 21.22 6.19 -10.61
N ARG A 179 22.32 5.55 -10.21
CA ARG A 179 23.59 6.26 -9.94
C ARG A 179 24.11 6.99 -11.17
N GLU A 180 24.01 6.39 -12.35
CA GLU A 180 24.37 7.05 -13.61
C GLU A 180 23.47 8.25 -13.93
N VAL A 181 22.16 8.16 -13.67
CA VAL A 181 21.21 9.28 -13.82
C VAL A 181 21.63 10.47 -12.95
N ILE A 182 22.02 10.20 -11.70
CA ILE A 182 22.52 11.21 -10.76
C ILE A 182 23.84 11.81 -11.29
N HIS A 183 24.84 10.98 -11.58
CA HIS A 183 26.17 11.41 -12.00
C HIS A 183 26.13 12.25 -13.29
N LYS A 184 25.29 11.84 -14.26
CA LYS A 184 25.15 12.53 -15.55
C LYS A 184 24.17 13.70 -15.50
N LYS A 185 23.64 14.06 -14.32
CA LYS A 185 22.65 15.14 -14.17
C LYS A 185 21.48 15.00 -15.15
N THR A 186 21.06 13.75 -15.42
CA THR A 186 20.11 13.46 -16.50
C THR A 186 18.76 14.16 -16.27
N CYS A 187 18.37 14.40 -15.02
CA CYS A 187 17.14 15.12 -14.70
C CYS A 187 17.22 16.62 -15.02
N GLU A 188 18.39 17.26 -14.91
CA GLU A 188 18.61 18.65 -15.33
C GLU A 188 18.44 18.74 -16.86
N LEU A 189 19.15 17.87 -17.58
CA LEU A 189 19.04 17.78 -19.04
C LEU A 189 17.60 17.52 -19.51
N LEU A 190 16.90 16.58 -18.87
CA LEU A 190 15.49 16.29 -19.21
C LEU A 190 14.56 17.48 -18.97
N LYS A 191 14.82 18.31 -17.94
CA LYS A 191 14.06 19.54 -17.70
C LYS A 191 14.30 20.55 -18.82
N ASP A 192 15.55 20.68 -19.27
CA ASP A 192 15.94 21.56 -20.38
C ASP A 192 15.31 21.12 -21.71
N PHE A 193 15.31 19.81 -22.01
CA PHE A 193 14.70 19.24 -23.22
C PHE A 193 13.17 19.33 -23.24
N LEU A 194 12.50 19.23 -22.09
CA LEU A 194 11.05 19.33 -21.98
C LEU A 194 10.54 20.78 -21.90
N GLY A 195 11.44 21.78 -21.98
CA GLY A 195 11.04 23.17 -22.19
C GLY A 195 10.23 23.77 -21.05
N LEU A 196 10.49 23.38 -19.79
CA LEU A 196 10.03 24.16 -18.64
C LEU A 196 11.07 25.22 -18.30
N GLN A 197 11.26 26.18 -19.21
CA GLN A 197 11.79 27.47 -18.81
C GLN A 197 10.78 28.07 -17.83
N LYS A 198 11.12 28.06 -16.54
CA LYS A 198 10.47 28.93 -15.56
C LYS A 198 10.69 30.37 -16.04
N LYS A 199 9.62 31.01 -16.53
CA LYS A 199 9.44 32.45 -16.34
C LYS A 199 9.13 32.71 -14.87
#